data_AF-A0A414S1A8-F1
#
_entry.id   AF-A0A414S1A8-F1
#
_cell.length_a   1.000
_cell.length_b   1.000
_cell.length_c   1.000
_cell.angle_alpha   90.00
_cell.angle_beta   90.00
_cell.angle_gamma   90.00
#
_symmetry.space_group_name_H-M   'P 1'
#
loop_
_entity.id
_entity.type
_entity.pdbx_description
1 polymer ?
#
loop_
_entity_poly.entity_id
_entity_poly.type
_entity_poly.pdbx_seq_one_letter_code
_entity_poly.pdbx_strand_id
1 'polypeptide(L)'
;MKEITKEALLEALKLRDTGERPAFRECEFKDMDLSGADLHNMDFTLSSFQNVNLEYVNLKNSSVENALFDGNSLHGANFQNANMKTAAFRECDMRECNIRGANLYGAVLEHAKLDGIQSDHTTQWFRMHCPETGPILGYKKCVNDRVVQLLIPADAKRTSATLPSCRCSKAKVLSIKSFDETEEFEEAWSLVDENFVYRKGQWVEVKDFNEDRWMDSTTGIHFWMERKEALGY
;
A
#
# COMPACT_ATOMS: atom_id res chain seq x y z
N MET A 1 21.76 -7.21 -7.35
CA MET A 1 21.91 -7.12 -5.89
C MET A 1 23.05 -8.02 -5.46
N LYS A 2 23.78 -7.65 -4.41
CA LYS A 2 24.84 -8.50 -3.83
C LYS A 2 24.20 -9.51 -2.88
N GLU A 3 24.47 -10.80 -3.06
CA GLU A 3 24.04 -11.80 -2.08
C GLU A 3 24.81 -11.64 -0.77
N ILE A 4 24.09 -11.67 0.34
CA ILE A 4 24.62 -11.56 1.70
C ILE A 4 24.44 -12.91 2.38
N THR A 5 25.53 -13.51 2.81
CA THR A 5 25.46 -14.76 3.58
C THR A 5 25.01 -14.49 5.01
N LYS A 6 24.47 -15.51 5.68
CA LYS A 6 24.09 -15.42 7.08
C LYS A 6 25.29 -15.01 7.96
N GLU A 7 26.48 -15.51 7.67
CA GLU A 7 27.71 -15.19 8.41
C GLU A 7 28.06 -13.70 8.27
N ALA A 8 27.99 -13.15 7.06
CA ALA A 8 28.26 -11.74 6.80
C ALA A 8 27.24 -10.83 7.51
N LEU A 9 25.96 -11.22 7.53
CA LEU A 9 24.93 -10.51 8.28
C LEU A 9 25.21 -10.55 9.79
N LEU A 10 25.49 -11.74 10.34
CA LEU A 10 25.79 -11.92 11.76
C LEU A 10 27.08 -11.21 12.20
N GLU A 11 28.07 -11.11 11.33
CA GLU A 11 29.29 -10.35 11.59
C GLU A 11 28.99 -8.84 11.67
N ALA A 12 28.20 -8.31 10.73
CA ALA A 12 27.79 -6.91 10.77
C ALA A 12 26.95 -6.57 12.02
N LEU A 13 26.16 -7.51 12.54
CA LEU A 13 25.40 -7.30 13.78
C LEU A 13 26.31 -7.07 14.99
N LYS A 14 27.52 -7.66 15.01
CA LYS A 14 28.51 -7.42 16.09
C LYS A 14 29.08 -6.01 16.05
N LEU A 15 29.02 -5.34 14.91
CA LEU A 15 29.56 -4.00 14.72
C LEU A 15 28.55 -2.89 15.10
N ARG A 16 27.28 -3.23 15.33
CA ARG A 16 26.20 -2.27 15.66
C ARG A 16 26.44 -1.50 16.96
N ASP A 17 27.25 -2.04 17.88
CA ASP A 17 27.58 -1.42 19.18
C ASP A 17 28.36 -0.09 19.06
N THR A 18 28.81 0.27 17.85
CA THR A 18 29.50 1.55 17.58
C THR A 18 28.55 2.72 17.33
N GLY A 19 27.23 2.48 17.34
CA GLY A 19 26.21 3.50 17.02
C GLY A 19 25.97 3.68 15.52
N GLU A 20 26.63 2.89 14.69
CA GLU A 20 26.33 2.82 13.26
C GLU A 20 25.01 2.11 12.99
N ARG A 21 24.32 2.52 11.93
CA ARG A 21 23.17 1.81 11.37
C ARG A 21 23.67 0.92 10.23
N PRO A 22 23.79 -0.41 10.44
CA PRO A 22 24.25 -1.28 9.36
C PRO A 22 23.30 -1.20 8.17
N ALA A 23 23.87 -1.04 6.99
CA ALA A 23 23.15 -0.87 5.74
C ALA A 23 23.44 -2.00 4.77
N PHE A 24 22.39 -2.74 4.44
CA PHE A 24 22.33 -3.80 3.44
C PHE A 24 21.35 -3.37 2.37
N ARG A 25 21.65 -2.28 1.66
CA ARG A 25 20.83 -1.75 0.57
C ARG A 25 21.13 -2.50 -0.71
N GLU A 26 20.10 -2.75 -1.53
CA GLU A 26 20.25 -3.46 -2.80
C GLU A 26 20.98 -4.82 -2.65
N CYS A 27 20.66 -5.51 -1.57
CA CYS A 27 21.22 -6.80 -1.18
C CYS A 27 20.20 -7.92 -1.38
N GLU A 28 20.69 -9.13 -1.53
CA GLU A 28 19.87 -10.32 -1.69
C GLU A 28 20.14 -11.30 -0.55
N PHE A 29 19.08 -11.79 0.07
CA PHE A 29 19.10 -12.79 1.13
C PHE A 29 18.33 -14.01 0.64
N LYS A 30 18.99 -15.17 0.61
CA LYS A 30 18.44 -16.42 0.08
C LYS A 30 18.61 -17.57 1.06
N ASP A 31 17.63 -18.46 1.08
CA ASP A 31 17.73 -19.81 1.64
C ASP A 31 18.32 -19.85 3.07
N MET A 32 17.87 -18.93 3.93
CA MET A 32 18.40 -18.80 5.28
C MET A 32 17.33 -18.63 6.34
N ASP A 33 17.66 -19.09 7.54
CA ASP A 33 16.82 -18.91 8.72
C ASP A 33 17.30 -17.71 9.54
N LEU A 34 16.49 -16.66 9.57
CA LEU A 34 16.67 -15.46 10.38
C LEU A 34 15.58 -15.34 11.47
N SER A 35 14.91 -16.44 11.81
CA SER A 35 13.89 -16.44 12.84
C SER A 35 14.46 -15.97 14.19
N GLY A 36 13.72 -15.08 14.84
CA GLY A 36 14.12 -14.44 16.10
C GLY A 36 15.35 -13.52 16.01
N ALA A 37 15.89 -13.26 14.81
CA ALA A 37 17.08 -12.42 14.68
C ALA A 37 16.80 -10.98 15.07
N ASP A 38 17.78 -10.35 15.74
CA ASP A 38 17.68 -8.97 16.15
C ASP A 38 18.25 -8.00 15.10
N LEU A 39 17.40 -7.63 14.13
CA LEU A 39 17.74 -6.76 13.00
C LEU A 39 17.24 -5.31 13.18
N HIS A 40 17.12 -4.86 14.43
CA HIS A 40 16.60 -3.52 14.71
C HIS A 40 17.57 -2.43 14.27
N ASN A 41 17.01 -1.26 13.91
CA ASN A 41 17.77 -0.09 13.48
C ASN A 41 18.75 -0.40 12.34
N MET A 42 18.30 -1.16 11.34
CA MET A 42 19.07 -1.49 10.14
C MET A 42 18.43 -0.92 8.89
N ASP A 43 19.17 -0.88 7.79
CA ASP A 43 18.67 -0.44 6.49
C ASP A 43 18.75 -1.59 5.46
N PHE A 44 17.60 -2.09 5.03
CA PHE A 44 17.40 -3.10 4.00
C PHE A 44 16.70 -2.52 2.76
N THR A 45 16.81 -1.21 2.54
CA THR A 45 16.16 -0.54 1.42
C THR A 45 16.56 -1.17 0.08
N LEU A 46 15.58 -1.46 -0.78
CA LEU A 46 15.75 -2.10 -2.09
C LEU A 46 16.30 -3.54 -2.05
N SER A 47 16.24 -4.22 -0.91
CA SER A 47 16.76 -5.59 -0.78
C SER A 47 15.69 -6.66 -1.01
N SER A 48 16.10 -7.84 -1.45
CA SER A 48 15.20 -8.98 -1.65
C SER A 48 15.47 -10.11 -0.67
N PHE A 49 14.39 -10.71 -0.17
CA PHE A 49 14.40 -11.89 0.70
C PHE A 49 13.66 -13.01 -0.03
N GLN A 50 14.34 -14.10 -0.33
CA GLN A 50 13.78 -15.24 -1.06
C GLN A 50 14.01 -16.52 -0.25
N ASN A 51 12.92 -17.21 0.12
CA ASN A 51 13.00 -18.41 0.95
C ASN A 51 13.77 -18.16 2.27
N VAL A 52 13.45 -17.05 2.93
CA VAL A 52 14.03 -16.64 4.21
C VAL A 52 12.97 -16.78 5.31
N ASN A 53 13.28 -17.56 6.35
CA ASN A 53 12.43 -17.58 7.53
C ASN A 53 12.67 -16.31 8.37
N LEU A 54 11.66 -15.46 8.51
CA LEU A 54 11.70 -14.20 9.24
C LEU A 54 10.72 -14.19 10.43
N GLU A 55 10.29 -15.35 10.89
CA GLU A 55 9.40 -15.47 12.05
C GLU A 55 10.03 -14.83 13.30
N TYR A 56 9.26 -14.01 14.01
CA TYR A 56 9.68 -13.30 15.22
C TYR A 56 10.92 -12.39 15.05
N VAL A 57 11.30 -12.06 13.82
CA VAL A 57 12.43 -11.15 13.56
C VAL A 57 12.14 -9.76 14.14
N ASN A 58 13.16 -9.13 14.73
CA ASN A 58 13.03 -7.76 15.21
C ASN A 58 13.55 -6.78 14.14
N LEU A 59 12.64 -6.09 13.45
CA LEU A 59 12.91 -5.02 12.47
C LEU A 59 12.49 -3.64 12.98
N LYS A 60 12.44 -3.47 14.31
CA LYS A 60 12.08 -2.20 14.94
C LYS A 60 13.00 -1.07 14.49
N ASN A 61 12.43 0.08 14.14
CA ASN A 61 13.13 1.26 13.62
C ASN A 61 13.95 1.01 12.32
N SER A 62 13.79 -0.14 11.67
CA SER A 62 14.52 -0.47 10.45
C SER A 62 13.87 0.15 9.21
N SER A 63 14.61 0.21 8.12
CA SER A 63 14.07 0.57 6.80
C SER A 63 14.03 -0.69 5.98
N VAL A 64 12.86 -1.00 5.45
CA VAL A 64 12.63 -2.04 4.46
C VAL A 64 11.95 -1.44 3.22
N GLU A 65 12.21 -0.15 2.98
CA GLU A 65 11.62 0.59 1.88
C GLU A 65 11.98 -0.05 0.53
N ASN A 66 10.98 -0.25 -0.34
CA ASN A 66 11.12 -0.99 -1.59
C ASN A 66 11.73 -2.42 -1.45
N ALA A 67 11.71 -3.02 -0.26
CA ALA A 67 12.20 -4.39 -0.08
C ALA A 67 11.17 -5.41 -0.56
N LEU A 68 11.64 -6.57 -1.02
CA LEU A 68 10.82 -7.67 -1.52
C LEU A 68 10.83 -8.82 -0.51
N PHE A 69 9.68 -9.13 0.08
CA PHE A 69 9.49 -10.24 1.01
C PHE A 69 8.52 -11.30 0.50
N ASP A 70 8.02 -11.19 -0.74
CA ASP A 70 6.94 -12.02 -1.28
C ASP A 70 7.13 -13.52 -0.94
N GLY A 71 6.09 -14.13 -0.36
CA GLY A 71 6.04 -15.55 0.01
C GLY A 71 6.78 -15.96 1.29
N ASN A 72 7.52 -15.07 1.97
CA ASN A 72 8.23 -15.43 3.21
C ASN A 72 7.29 -15.52 4.42
N SER A 73 7.69 -16.33 5.42
CA SER A 73 7.06 -16.32 6.74
C SER A 73 7.64 -15.18 7.58
N LEU A 74 6.77 -14.27 8.01
CA LEU A 74 7.06 -13.11 8.86
C LEU A 74 6.29 -13.20 10.19
N HIS A 75 5.72 -14.35 10.53
CA HIS A 75 4.81 -14.50 11.67
C HIS A 75 5.44 -13.96 12.96
N GLY A 76 4.74 -13.07 13.65
CA GLY A 76 5.20 -12.44 14.89
C GLY A 76 6.34 -11.43 14.73
N ALA A 77 6.73 -11.05 13.51
CA ALA A 77 7.80 -10.07 13.28
C ALA A 77 7.47 -8.69 13.87
N ASN A 78 8.49 -7.99 14.35
CA ASN A 78 8.35 -6.66 14.93
C ASN A 78 8.83 -5.57 13.96
N PHE A 79 7.90 -4.88 13.32
CA PHE A 79 8.12 -3.72 12.44
C PHE A 79 7.81 -2.39 13.14
N GLN A 80 7.85 -2.33 14.48
CA GLN A 80 7.52 -1.09 15.20
C GLN A 80 8.40 0.08 14.69
N ASN A 81 7.76 1.19 14.31
CA ASN A 81 8.39 2.39 13.72
C ASN A 81 9.22 2.12 12.45
N ALA A 82 9.03 0.99 11.77
CA ALA A 82 9.76 0.68 10.56
C ALA A 82 9.29 1.57 9.38
N ASN A 83 10.23 1.90 8.50
CA ASN A 83 9.90 2.46 7.20
C ASN A 83 9.61 1.29 6.23
N MET A 84 8.33 1.03 5.97
CA MET A 84 7.85 -0.07 5.11
C MET A 84 7.30 0.46 3.78
N LYS A 85 7.63 1.70 3.41
CA LYS A 85 7.16 2.31 2.17
C LYS A 85 7.46 1.41 0.99
N THR A 86 6.46 1.20 0.13
CA THR A 86 6.56 0.46 -1.13
C THR A 86 7.17 -0.95 -1.02
N ALA A 87 7.25 -1.51 0.20
CA ALA A 87 7.71 -2.86 0.42
C ALA A 87 6.65 -3.87 -0.06
N ALA A 88 7.11 -4.98 -0.62
CA ALA A 88 6.24 -6.04 -1.11
C ALA A 88 6.17 -7.19 -0.11
N PHE A 89 4.95 -7.51 0.33
CA PHE A 89 4.64 -8.59 1.27
C PHE A 89 3.59 -9.55 0.71
N ARG A 90 3.58 -9.76 -0.62
CA ARG A 90 2.57 -10.63 -1.23
C ARG A 90 2.69 -12.03 -0.69
N GLU A 91 1.55 -12.66 -0.40
CA GLU A 91 1.50 -14.05 0.07
C GLU A 91 2.30 -14.30 1.37
N CYS A 92 2.74 -13.26 2.07
CA CYS A 92 3.47 -13.41 3.32
C CYS A 92 2.55 -13.85 4.45
N ASP A 93 3.11 -14.65 5.36
CA ASP A 93 2.49 -14.84 6.67
C ASP A 93 2.91 -13.71 7.61
N MET A 94 2.07 -12.69 7.78
CA MET A 94 2.33 -11.58 8.70
C MET A 94 1.43 -11.64 9.94
N ARG A 95 0.91 -12.81 10.30
CA ARG A 95 0.05 -12.95 11.48
C ARG A 95 0.82 -12.52 12.72
N GLU A 96 0.14 -11.80 13.62
CA GLU A 96 0.68 -11.31 14.89
C GLU A 96 1.82 -10.27 14.81
N CYS A 97 2.19 -9.79 13.61
CA CYS A 97 3.24 -8.77 13.50
C CYS A 97 2.87 -7.45 14.19
N ASN A 98 3.88 -6.77 14.71
CA ASN A 98 3.74 -5.45 15.31
C ASN A 98 4.16 -4.36 14.33
N ILE A 99 3.20 -3.59 13.82
CA ILE A 99 3.41 -2.47 12.87
C ILE A 99 3.09 -1.10 13.52
N ARG A 100 3.07 -1.00 14.85
CA ARG A 100 2.84 0.28 15.55
C ARG A 100 3.87 1.33 15.13
N GLY A 101 3.40 2.51 14.73
CA GLY A 101 4.26 3.60 14.24
C GLY A 101 4.92 3.37 12.88
N ALA A 102 4.70 2.22 12.22
CA ALA A 102 5.28 1.95 10.91
C ALA A 102 4.64 2.82 9.83
N ASN A 103 5.38 3.06 8.74
CA ASN A 103 4.88 3.73 7.56
C ASN A 103 4.73 2.74 6.40
N LEU A 104 3.48 2.45 6.02
CA LEU A 104 3.14 1.49 4.97
C LEU A 104 2.80 2.15 3.62
N TYR A 105 3.11 3.43 3.38
CA TYR A 105 2.72 4.10 2.13
C TYR A 105 3.15 3.29 0.89
N GLY A 106 2.18 2.85 0.09
CA GLY A 106 2.41 2.03 -1.10
C GLY A 106 2.89 0.60 -0.85
N ALA A 107 2.91 0.12 0.40
CA ALA A 107 3.25 -1.28 0.71
C ALA A 107 2.21 -2.23 0.10
N VAL A 108 2.66 -3.35 -0.46
CA VAL A 108 1.80 -4.32 -1.13
C VAL A 108 1.52 -5.49 -0.21
N LEU A 109 0.24 -5.73 0.09
CA LEU A 109 -0.23 -6.74 1.06
C LEU A 109 -1.15 -7.77 0.39
N GLU A 110 -1.11 -7.90 -0.94
CA GLU A 110 -1.96 -8.84 -1.70
C GLU A 110 -1.77 -10.26 -1.16
N HIS A 111 -2.86 -10.90 -0.75
CA HIS A 111 -2.87 -12.27 -0.18
C HIS A 111 -2.03 -12.47 1.09
N ALA A 112 -1.55 -11.40 1.74
CA ALA A 112 -0.87 -11.50 3.02
C ALA A 112 -1.84 -11.94 4.13
N LYS A 113 -1.37 -12.80 5.04
CA LYS A 113 -2.14 -13.15 6.25
C LYS A 113 -1.89 -12.12 7.33
N LEU A 114 -2.95 -11.43 7.77
CA LEU A 114 -2.85 -10.27 8.67
C LEU A 114 -3.58 -10.48 10.01
N ASP A 115 -3.97 -11.71 10.35
CA ASP A 115 -4.66 -12.01 11.60
C ASP A 115 -3.81 -11.61 12.80
N GLY A 116 -4.38 -10.89 13.76
CA GLY A 116 -3.67 -10.45 14.96
C GLY A 116 -2.64 -9.33 14.73
N ILE A 117 -2.59 -8.71 13.54
CA ILE A 117 -1.73 -7.54 13.31
C ILE A 117 -1.96 -6.48 14.39
N GLN A 118 -0.85 -6.00 14.96
CA GLN A 118 -0.87 -5.00 15.99
C GLN A 118 -0.49 -3.64 15.39
N SER A 119 -1.46 -2.73 15.33
CA SER A 119 -1.28 -1.35 14.88
C SER A 119 -1.90 -0.37 15.87
N ASP A 120 -1.54 0.90 15.80
CA ASP A 120 -2.15 1.95 16.63
C ASP A 120 -2.42 3.22 15.81
N HIS A 121 -2.78 4.31 16.48
CA HIS A 121 -3.07 5.60 15.85
C HIS A 121 -1.85 6.26 15.18
N THR A 122 -0.64 5.76 15.44
CA THR A 122 0.60 6.24 14.83
C THR A 122 1.01 5.44 13.60
N THR A 123 0.42 4.25 13.39
CA THR A 123 0.62 3.47 12.16
C THR A 123 0.04 4.23 10.96
N GLN A 124 0.88 4.48 9.94
CA GLN A 124 0.50 5.26 8.76
C GLN A 124 0.11 4.33 7.60
N TRP A 125 -0.90 4.71 6.82
CA TRP A 125 -1.32 4.04 5.59
C TRP A 125 -1.81 2.59 5.72
N PHE A 126 -2.17 2.15 6.94
CA PHE A 126 -2.74 0.82 7.15
C PHE A 126 -4.28 0.80 7.21
N ARG A 127 -4.90 1.87 7.71
CA ARG A 127 -6.38 2.01 7.76
C ARG A 127 -6.93 2.49 6.42
N MET A 128 -8.24 2.35 6.20
CA MET A 128 -8.85 2.89 5.00
C MET A 128 -8.67 4.41 4.95
N HIS A 129 -8.30 4.89 3.78
CA HIS A 129 -8.13 6.30 3.46
C HIS A 129 -9.48 6.98 3.25
N CYS A 130 -10.42 6.31 2.56
CA CYS A 130 -11.80 6.77 2.48
C CYS A 130 -12.57 6.47 3.78
N PRO A 131 -13.48 7.36 4.21
CA PRO A 131 -14.38 7.09 5.34
C PRO A 131 -15.19 5.81 5.13
N GLU A 132 -15.45 5.04 6.19
CA GLU A 132 -16.16 3.75 6.06
C GLU A 132 -17.68 3.94 5.89
N THR A 133 -18.25 4.97 6.50
CA THR A 133 -19.70 5.24 6.53
C THR A 133 -20.07 6.61 5.95
N GLY A 134 -21.32 6.75 5.50
CA GLY A 134 -21.86 8.02 5.00
C GLY A 134 -21.45 8.35 3.57
N PRO A 135 -22.18 9.29 2.93
CA PRO A 135 -21.86 9.73 1.58
C PRO A 135 -20.58 10.56 1.56
N ILE A 136 -19.75 10.38 0.54
CA ILE A 136 -18.49 11.13 0.37
C ILE A 136 -18.38 11.67 -1.05
N LEU A 137 -17.58 12.72 -1.22
CA LEU A 137 -17.13 13.16 -2.53
C LEU A 137 -15.82 12.45 -2.88
N GLY A 138 -15.64 12.22 -4.18
CA GLY A 138 -14.40 11.70 -4.73
C GLY A 138 -14.13 12.30 -6.10
N TYR A 139 -12.88 12.20 -6.54
CA TYR A 139 -12.41 12.79 -7.78
C TYR A 139 -11.72 11.72 -8.62
N LYS A 140 -12.00 11.71 -9.93
CA LYS A 140 -11.40 10.77 -10.86
C LYS A 140 -10.84 11.50 -12.06
N LYS A 141 -9.52 11.42 -12.25
CA LYS A 141 -8.85 11.81 -13.48
C LYS A 141 -9.22 10.86 -14.63
N CYS A 142 -9.54 11.47 -15.75
CA CYS A 142 -9.96 10.86 -17.00
C CYS A 142 -9.05 11.33 -18.14
N VAL A 143 -9.20 10.73 -19.31
CA VAL A 143 -8.48 11.16 -20.52
C VAL A 143 -8.82 12.61 -20.89
N ASN A 144 -7.99 13.22 -21.74
CA ASN A 144 -8.17 14.58 -22.27
C ASN A 144 -8.29 15.65 -21.17
N ASP A 145 -7.46 15.53 -20.13
CA ASP A 145 -7.37 16.46 -19.01
C ASP A 145 -8.72 16.76 -18.33
N ARG A 146 -9.56 15.74 -18.20
CA ARG A 146 -10.86 15.83 -17.52
C ARG A 146 -10.77 15.26 -16.11
N VAL A 147 -11.40 15.94 -15.16
CA VAL A 147 -11.63 15.42 -13.82
C VAL A 147 -13.12 15.32 -13.58
N VAL A 148 -13.54 14.14 -13.14
CA VAL A 148 -14.91 13.83 -12.73
C VAL A 148 -15.03 14.01 -11.24
N GLN A 149 -16.02 14.79 -10.80
CA GLN A 149 -16.44 14.81 -9.40
C GLN A 149 -17.56 13.79 -9.20
N LEU A 150 -17.38 12.92 -8.22
CA LEU A 150 -18.23 11.80 -7.90
C LEU A 150 -18.88 12.00 -6.53
N LEU A 151 -20.17 11.70 -6.43
CA LEU A 151 -20.83 11.41 -5.16
C LEU A 151 -20.84 9.90 -4.96
N ILE A 152 -20.08 9.42 -4.01
CA ILE A 152 -20.10 8.02 -3.56
C ILE A 152 -21.17 7.94 -2.46
N PRO A 153 -22.31 7.26 -2.70
CA PRO A 153 -23.40 7.18 -1.72
C PRO A 153 -23.01 6.31 -0.53
N ALA A 154 -23.72 6.45 0.58
CA ALA A 154 -23.43 5.74 1.83
C ALA A 154 -23.53 4.20 1.70
N ASP A 155 -24.27 3.70 0.72
CA ASP A 155 -24.50 2.28 0.45
C ASP A 155 -23.58 1.73 -0.66
N ALA A 156 -22.63 2.52 -1.18
CA ALA A 156 -21.59 2.01 -2.07
C ALA A 156 -20.56 1.20 -1.26
N LYS A 157 -20.19 0.03 -1.79
CA LYS A 157 -18.99 -0.65 -1.31
C LYS A 157 -17.78 0.20 -1.68
N ARG A 158 -16.79 0.27 -0.79
CA ARG A 158 -15.57 1.05 -1.00
C ARG A 158 -14.41 0.50 -0.20
N THR A 159 -13.21 0.69 -0.75
CA THR A 159 -11.96 0.24 -0.16
C THR A 159 -10.83 1.20 -0.53
N SER A 160 -9.71 1.07 0.18
CA SER A 160 -8.41 1.63 -0.21
C SER A 160 -7.33 0.76 0.41
N ALA A 161 -6.23 0.53 -0.31
CA ALA A 161 -5.11 -0.24 0.22
C ALA A 161 -4.23 0.65 1.13
N THR A 162 -3.00 0.90 0.69
CA THR A 162 -1.95 1.66 1.39
C THR A 162 -1.54 2.93 0.63
N LEU A 163 -2.32 3.30 -0.39
CA LEU A 163 -2.17 4.49 -1.21
C LEU A 163 -3.35 5.45 -1.00
N PRO A 164 -3.25 6.73 -1.45
CA PRO A 164 -4.37 7.66 -1.46
C PRO A 164 -5.53 7.21 -2.38
N SER A 165 -5.25 6.35 -3.36
CA SER A 165 -6.26 5.78 -4.24
C SER A 165 -7.29 4.97 -3.45
N CYS A 166 -8.55 5.23 -3.74
CA CYS A 166 -9.69 4.49 -3.24
C CYS A 166 -10.43 3.84 -4.42
N ARG A 167 -11.22 2.81 -4.13
CA ARG A 167 -12.14 2.18 -5.09
C ARG A 167 -13.54 2.18 -4.53
N CYS A 168 -14.56 2.34 -5.37
CA CYS A 168 -15.96 2.14 -4.98
C CYS A 168 -16.75 1.35 -6.03
N SER A 169 -17.86 0.74 -5.61
CA SER A 169 -18.73 -0.04 -6.49
C SER A 169 -19.68 0.82 -7.30
N LYS A 170 -20.05 2.02 -6.82
CA LYS A 170 -20.97 2.91 -7.53
C LYS A 170 -20.78 4.36 -7.10
N ALA A 171 -21.09 5.27 -8.03
CA ALA A 171 -21.08 6.70 -7.79
C ALA A 171 -22.02 7.45 -8.72
N LYS A 172 -22.49 8.64 -8.30
CA LYS A 172 -23.17 9.59 -9.18
C LYS A 172 -22.17 10.61 -9.70
N VAL A 173 -22.18 10.85 -11.00
CA VAL A 173 -21.35 11.87 -11.65
C VAL A 173 -21.98 13.24 -11.42
N LEU A 174 -21.30 14.11 -10.68
CA LEU A 174 -21.79 15.45 -10.35
C LEU A 174 -21.36 16.48 -11.39
N SER A 175 -20.07 16.51 -11.73
CA SER A 175 -19.50 17.45 -12.68
C SER A 175 -18.29 16.83 -13.39
N ILE A 176 -17.97 17.37 -14.56
CA ILE A 176 -16.80 17.00 -15.34
C ILE A 176 -16.16 18.30 -15.82
N LYS A 177 -14.91 18.53 -15.44
CA LYS A 177 -14.20 19.79 -15.69
C LYS A 177 -12.80 19.55 -16.22
N SER A 178 -12.25 20.53 -16.93
CA SER A 178 -10.83 20.56 -17.28
C SER A 178 -9.95 20.66 -16.02
N PHE A 179 -8.65 20.41 -16.15
CA PHE A 179 -7.71 20.48 -15.01
C PHE A 179 -7.62 21.88 -14.39
N ASP A 180 -7.69 22.92 -15.21
CA ASP A 180 -7.73 24.33 -14.80
C ASP A 180 -9.14 24.84 -14.44
N GLU A 181 -10.16 23.97 -14.57
CA GLU A 181 -11.57 24.25 -14.26
C GLU A 181 -12.24 25.32 -15.13
N THR A 182 -11.63 25.67 -16.28
CA THR A 182 -12.17 26.67 -17.22
C THR A 182 -13.25 26.12 -18.14
N GLU A 183 -13.26 24.80 -18.39
CA GLU A 183 -14.23 24.12 -19.25
C GLU A 183 -15.06 23.10 -18.49
N GLU A 184 -16.34 22.97 -18.86
CA GLU A 184 -17.23 21.90 -18.40
C GLU A 184 -17.60 20.96 -19.55
N PHE A 185 -17.76 19.67 -19.23
CA PHE A 185 -18.09 18.64 -20.21
C PHE A 185 -19.29 17.81 -19.75
N GLU A 186 -20.00 17.20 -20.71
CA GLU A 186 -21.08 16.26 -20.43
C GLU A 186 -20.57 14.82 -20.23
N GLU A 187 -19.38 14.51 -20.74
CA GLU A 187 -18.84 13.15 -20.75
C GLU A 187 -17.33 13.12 -20.45
N ALA A 188 -16.84 12.02 -19.88
CA ALA A 188 -15.41 11.72 -19.72
C ALA A 188 -15.16 10.22 -19.76
N TRP A 189 -13.98 9.80 -20.23
CA TRP A 189 -13.61 8.39 -20.36
C TRP A 189 -12.57 8.01 -19.33
N SER A 190 -12.68 6.79 -18.78
CA SER A 190 -11.68 6.27 -17.84
C SER A 190 -10.28 6.23 -18.47
N LEU A 191 -9.25 6.40 -17.64
CA LEU A 191 -7.84 6.23 -18.04
C LEU A 191 -7.47 4.76 -18.34
N VAL A 192 -8.27 3.81 -17.83
CA VAL A 192 -7.92 2.38 -17.82
C VAL A 192 -8.84 1.57 -18.74
N ASP A 193 -10.12 1.94 -18.84
CA ASP A 193 -11.11 1.25 -19.67
C ASP A 193 -11.81 2.26 -20.57
N GLU A 194 -11.50 2.23 -21.87
CA GLU A 194 -12.08 3.12 -22.87
C GLU A 194 -13.59 2.93 -23.06
N ASN A 195 -14.17 1.82 -22.61
CA ASN A 195 -15.61 1.59 -22.67
C ASN A 195 -16.33 2.16 -21.43
N PHE A 196 -15.58 2.54 -20.39
CA PHE A 196 -16.14 3.11 -19.17
C PHE A 196 -16.26 4.62 -19.29
N VAL A 197 -17.49 5.09 -19.50
CA VAL A 197 -17.80 6.51 -19.70
C VAL A 197 -18.59 7.09 -18.53
N TYR A 198 -18.10 8.20 -18.00
CA TYR A 198 -18.78 9.03 -17.01
C TYR A 198 -19.65 10.05 -17.73
N ARG A 199 -20.93 10.12 -17.40
CA ARG A 199 -21.89 11.07 -17.96
C ARG A 199 -22.47 11.94 -16.86
N LYS A 200 -22.40 13.27 -17.02
CA LYS A 200 -22.88 14.24 -16.03
C LYS A 200 -24.33 13.93 -15.61
N GLY A 201 -24.57 13.88 -14.30
CA GLY A 201 -25.88 13.58 -13.70
C GLY A 201 -26.24 12.09 -13.63
N GLN A 202 -25.52 11.20 -14.33
CA GLN A 202 -25.81 9.77 -14.34
C GLN A 202 -25.11 9.01 -13.21
N TRP A 203 -25.62 7.81 -12.94
CA TRP A 203 -24.99 6.83 -12.05
C TRP A 203 -24.07 5.93 -12.85
N VAL A 204 -22.94 5.60 -12.26
CA VAL A 204 -22.01 4.56 -12.74
C VAL A 204 -21.89 3.47 -11.68
N GLU A 205 -21.83 2.21 -12.11
CA GLU A 205 -21.79 1.05 -11.23
C GLU A 205 -20.88 -0.04 -11.81
N VAL A 206 -20.12 -0.69 -10.93
CA VAL A 206 -19.24 -1.84 -11.20
C VAL A 206 -19.83 -3.05 -10.49
N LYS A 207 -20.31 -4.02 -11.28
CA LYS A 207 -21.06 -5.18 -10.76
C LYS A 207 -20.16 -6.20 -10.05
N ASP A 208 -18.92 -6.31 -10.48
CA ASP A 208 -17.91 -7.26 -10.03
C ASP A 208 -16.87 -6.59 -9.13
N PHE A 209 -17.31 -5.65 -8.28
CA PHE A 209 -16.42 -4.95 -7.34
C PHE A 209 -15.69 -5.92 -6.41
N ASN A 210 -14.36 -5.88 -6.41
CA ASN A 210 -13.54 -6.66 -5.50
C ASN A 210 -13.42 -5.96 -4.14
N GLU A 211 -13.97 -6.60 -3.10
CA GLU A 211 -13.98 -6.10 -1.72
C GLU A 211 -12.67 -6.35 -0.97
N ASP A 212 -11.77 -7.16 -1.51
CA ASP A 212 -10.42 -7.28 -0.95
C ASP A 212 -9.68 -5.95 -1.16
N ARG A 213 -9.51 -5.21 -0.05
CA ARG A 213 -8.85 -3.91 -0.07
C ARG A 213 -7.35 -4.01 -0.36
N TRP A 214 -6.74 -5.19 -0.24
CA TRP A 214 -5.31 -5.38 -0.49
C TRP A 214 -5.01 -5.61 -1.97
N MET A 215 -6.01 -6.05 -2.74
CA MET A 215 -5.98 -6.06 -4.20
C MET A 215 -6.25 -4.64 -4.71
N ASP A 216 -5.22 -3.79 -4.82
CA ASP A 216 -5.42 -2.38 -5.17
C ASP A 216 -5.70 -2.19 -6.67
N SER A 217 -5.00 -2.95 -7.53
CA SER A 217 -5.14 -2.91 -8.99
C SER A 217 -6.20 -3.89 -9.49
N THR A 218 -7.46 -3.66 -9.15
CA THR A 218 -8.57 -4.57 -9.48
C THR A 218 -9.86 -3.82 -9.82
N THR A 219 -10.95 -4.53 -10.07
CA THR A 219 -12.25 -3.96 -10.48
C THR A 219 -12.80 -2.96 -9.45
N GLY A 220 -13.27 -1.82 -9.97
CA GLY A 220 -13.87 -0.73 -9.17
C GLY A 220 -13.67 0.63 -9.81
N ILE A 221 -14.53 1.59 -9.46
CA ILE A 221 -14.35 2.99 -9.81
C ILE A 221 -13.26 3.54 -8.91
N HIS A 222 -12.09 3.76 -9.47
CA HIS A 222 -10.99 4.39 -8.75
C HIS A 222 -11.29 5.87 -8.55
N PHE A 223 -10.99 6.40 -7.37
CA PHE A 223 -11.16 7.81 -7.04
C PHE A 223 -10.16 8.23 -5.96
N TRP A 224 -10.01 9.55 -5.81
CA TRP A 224 -9.24 10.18 -4.74
C TRP A 224 -10.15 11.08 -3.92
N MET A 225 -9.82 11.27 -2.64
CA MET A 225 -10.62 12.10 -1.74
C MET A 225 -10.50 13.57 -2.12
N GLU A 226 -9.31 14.01 -2.53
CA GLU A 226 -9.06 15.38 -2.94
C GLU A 226 -8.81 15.50 -4.45
N ARG A 227 -9.30 16.59 -5.04
CA ARG A 227 -9.09 16.89 -6.47
C ARG A 227 -7.61 16.95 -6.83
N LYS A 228 -6.80 17.57 -5.97
CA LYS A 228 -5.34 17.70 -6.17
C LYS A 228 -4.65 16.33 -6.23
N GLU A 229 -5.10 15.38 -5.42
CA GLU A 229 -4.56 14.01 -5.43
C GLU A 229 -4.92 13.30 -6.74
N ALA A 230 -6.17 13.43 -7.20
CA ALA A 230 -6.58 12.88 -8.49
C ALA A 230 -5.76 13.43 -9.66
N LEU A 231 -5.39 14.72 -9.63
CA LEU A 231 -4.58 15.34 -10.68
C LEU A 231 -3.13 14.84 -10.71
N GLY A 232 -2.58 14.52 -9.52
CA GLY A 232 -1.20 14.07 -9.35
C GLY A 232 -0.97 12.61 -9.74
N TYR A 233 -2.04 11.82 -9.89
CA TYR A 233 -2.03 10.49 -10.48
C TYR A 233 -1.91 10.56 -12.00
#